data_AF-A0A3P7DR33-F1
#
_entry.id   AF-A0A3P7DR33-F1
#
_cell.length_a   1.000
_cell.length_b   1.000
_cell.length_c   1.000
_cell.angle_alpha   90.00
_cell.angle_beta   90.00
_cell.angle_gamma   90.00
#
_symmetry.space_group_name_H-M   'P 1'
#
loop_
_entity.id
_entity.type
_entity.pdbx_description
1 polymer ?
#
loop_
_entity_poly.entity_id
_entity_poly.type
_entity_poly.pdbx_seq_one_letter_code
_entity_poly.pdbx_strand_id
1 'polypeptide(L)'
;MQKIWLSGEKRLLLTNVAVTSSLLGVSDGLQQWISGDYNSNQNESFNVARTRQFATMGLVIGPMCHFWYRWLEKTMIRGTKATIISKKIACDIVASPVFGSILISGLALLEGNSIVDAIAEYRRKFIRIFVVYYINF
;
A
#
# COMPACT_ATOMS: atom_id res chain seq x y z
N MET A 1 12.17 19.77 -26.28
CA MET A 1 12.57 19.12 -25.01
C MET A 1 11.37 18.78 -24.10
N GLN A 2 10.37 19.67 -23.94
CA GLN A 2 9.22 19.45 -23.04
C GLN A 2 8.33 18.22 -23.36
N LYS A 3 8.12 17.90 -24.65
CA LYS A 3 7.37 16.68 -25.07
C LYS A 3 8.05 15.37 -24.64
N ILE A 4 9.38 15.32 -24.63
CA ILE A 4 10.16 14.13 -24.24
C ILE A 4 10.08 13.91 -22.73
N TRP A 5 10.11 14.99 -21.94
CA TRP A 5 9.92 14.91 -20.50
C TRP A 5 8.53 14.39 -20.11
N LEU A 6 7.48 14.90 -20.76
CA LEU A 6 6.11 14.46 -20.52
C LEU A 6 5.88 13.00 -20.90
N SER A 7 6.54 12.48 -21.93
CA SER A 7 6.42 11.06 -22.30
C SER A 7 7.11 10.14 -21.28
N GLY A 8 8.28 10.54 -20.78
CA GLY A 8 9.00 9.82 -19.73
C GLY A 8 8.18 9.72 -18.44
N GLU A 9 7.59 10.84 -18.01
CA GLU A 9 6.78 10.88 -16.78
C GLU A 9 5.52 10.02 -16.86
N LYS A 10 4.82 10.04 -18.00
CA LYS A 10 3.66 9.17 -18.22
C LYS A 10 4.03 7.69 -18.19
N ARG A 11 5.18 7.33 -18.76
CA ARG A 11 5.70 5.96 -18.68
C ARG A 11 6.05 5.56 -17.25
N LEU A 12 6.70 6.45 -16.50
CA LEU A 12 7.06 6.20 -15.10
C LEU A 12 5.83 6.01 -14.22
N LEU A 13 4.81 6.85 -14.41
CA LEU A 13 3.52 6.70 -13.74
C LEU A 13 2.91 5.35 -14.09
N LEU A 14 2.79 5.01 -15.37
CA LEU A 14 2.20 3.74 -15.81
C LEU A 14 2.93 2.53 -15.22
N THR A 15 4.26 2.54 -15.24
CA THR A 15 5.08 1.47 -14.65
C THR A 15 4.87 1.39 -13.14
N ASN A 16 4.86 2.52 -12.43
CA ASN A 16 4.60 2.52 -10.98
C ASN A 16 3.21 1.96 -10.68
N VAL A 17 2.18 2.36 -11.41
CA VAL A 17 0.82 1.83 -11.23
C VAL A 17 0.77 0.33 -11.50
N ALA A 18 1.38 -0.13 -12.59
CA ALA A 18 1.42 -1.56 -12.92
C ALA A 18 2.15 -2.38 -11.85
N VAL A 19 3.30 -1.90 -11.38
CA VAL A 19 4.09 -2.55 -10.32
C VAL A 19 3.36 -2.54 -8.99
N THR A 20 2.72 -1.42 -8.60
CA THR A 20 1.95 -1.37 -7.36
C THR A 20 0.74 -2.31 -7.42
N SER A 21 0.05 -2.38 -8.56
CA SER A 21 -1.10 -3.28 -8.74
C SER A 21 -0.69 -4.75 -8.67
N SER A 22 0.41 -5.13 -9.33
CA SER A 22 0.91 -6.50 -9.23
C SER A 22 1.37 -6.82 -7.81
N LEU A 23 2.09 -5.91 -7.15
CA LEU A 23 2.57 -6.09 -5.79
C LEU A 23 1.42 -6.29 -4.80
N LEU A 24 0.36 -5.49 -4.88
CA LEU A 24 -0.81 -5.65 -4.00
C LEU A 24 -1.53 -6.98 -4.25
N GLY A 25 -1.70 -7.39 -5.51
CA GLY A 25 -2.27 -8.71 -5.83
C GLY A 25 -1.41 -9.86 -5.28
N VAL A 26 -0.09 -9.80 -5.47
CA VAL A 26 0.84 -10.79 -4.93
C VAL A 26 0.82 -10.80 -3.40
N SER A 27 0.73 -9.62 -2.76
CA SER A 27 0.66 -9.50 -1.30
C SER A 27 -0.56 -10.21 -0.73
N ASP A 28 -1.71 -10.04 -1.37
CA ASP A 28 -2.93 -10.75 -0.96
C ASP A 28 -2.84 -12.25 -1.22
N GLY A 29 -2.29 -12.67 -2.35
CA GLY A 29 -2.08 -14.09 -2.62
C GLY A 29 -1.16 -14.76 -1.59
N LEU A 30 -0.10 -14.06 -1.18
CA LEU A 30 0.78 -14.51 -0.10
C LEU A 30 0.04 -14.51 1.25
N GLN A 31 -0.78 -13.50 1.52
CA GLN A 31 -1.59 -13.43 2.75
C GLN A 31 -2.56 -14.62 2.84
N GLN A 32 -3.24 -14.97 1.75
CA GLN A 32 -4.14 -16.14 1.71
C GLN A 32 -3.38 -17.45 1.93
N TRP A 33 -2.17 -17.56 1.38
CA TRP A 33 -1.31 -18.73 1.58
C TRP A 33 -0.82 -18.84 3.03
N ILE A 34 -0.35 -17.74 3.63
CA ILE A 34 0.14 -17.72 5.02
C ILE A 34 -1.00 -17.93 6.02
N SER A 35 -2.18 -17.34 5.77
CA SER A 35 -3.32 -17.41 6.71
C SER A 35 -4.01 -18.77 6.69
N GLY A 36 -3.70 -19.63 5.71
CA GLY A 36 -4.35 -20.92 5.52
C GLY A 36 -5.71 -20.83 4.83
N ASP A 37 -6.15 -19.63 4.44
CA ASP A 37 -7.35 -19.39 3.63
C ASP A 37 -7.30 -20.17 2.30
N TYR A 38 -6.09 -20.43 1.80
CA TYR A 38 -5.88 -21.41 0.74
C TYR A 38 -5.44 -22.74 1.34
N ASN A 39 -6.36 -23.70 1.41
CA ASN A 39 -6.04 -25.05 1.86
C ASN A 39 -6.62 -26.10 0.92
N SER A 40 -5.76 -26.60 0.02
CA SER A 40 -6.11 -27.67 -0.92
C SER A 40 -6.59 -28.95 -0.22
N ASN A 41 -6.22 -29.18 1.03
CA ASN A 41 -6.66 -30.37 1.78
C ASN A 41 -8.04 -30.19 2.43
N GLN A 42 -8.55 -28.96 2.55
CA GLN A 42 -9.87 -28.66 3.13
C GLN A 42 -10.88 -28.12 2.10
N ASN A 43 -10.57 -28.20 0.81
CA ASN A 43 -11.41 -27.68 -0.28
C ASN A 43 -11.63 -26.14 -0.23
N GLU A 44 -10.81 -25.42 0.53
CA GLU A 44 -10.79 -23.95 0.58
C GLU A 44 -10.02 -23.43 -0.65
N SER A 45 -10.75 -22.96 -1.65
CA SER A 45 -10.20 -22.48 -2.91
C SER A 45 -9.59 -21.08 -2.78
N PHE A 46 -8.50 -20.82 -3.52
CA PHE A 46 -7.88 -19.50 -3.59
C PHE A 46 -8.90 -18.42 -3.98
N ASN A 47 -9.01 -17.37 -3.18
CA ASN A 47 -9.98 -16.31 -3.39
C ASN A 47 -9.46 -15.30 -4.43
N VAL A 48 -9.67 -15.64 -5.70
CA VAL A 48 -9.30 -14.80 -6.85
C VAL A 48 -10.02 -13.45 -6.83
N ALA A 49 -11.26 -13.40 -6.33
CA ALA A 49 -12.03 -12.17 -6.26
C ALA A 49 -11.35 -11.15 -5.33
N ARG A 50 -10.92 -11.59 -4.14
CA ARG A 50 -10.17 -10.78 -3.18
C ARG A 50 -8.85 -10.29 -3.78
N THR A 51 -8.08 -11.17 -4.39
CA THR A 51 -6.81 -10.79 -5.03
C THR A 51 -7.01 -9.76 -6.15
N ARG A 52 -8.10 -9.87 -6.91
CA ARG A 52 -8.46 -8.87 -7.93
C ARG A 52 -8.82 -7.52 -7.32
N GLN A 53 -9.50 -7.47 -6.18
CA GLN A 53 -9.80 -6.22 -5.48
C GLN A 53 -8.50 -5.54 -5.01
N PHE A 54 -7.58 -6.30 -4.42
CA PHE A 54 -6.24 -5.80 -4.06
C PHE A 54 -5.45 -5.28 -5.26
N ALA A 55 -5.42 -6.04 -6.36
CA ALA A 55 -4.78 -5.59 -7.59
C ALA A 55 -5.43 -4.31 -8.15
N THR A 56 -6.75 -4.20 -8.09
CA THR A 56 -7.50 -3.01 -8.53
C THR A 56 -7.17 -1.79 -7.67
N MET A 57 -6.97 -1.97 -6.36
CA MET A 57 -6.53 -0.89 -5.48
C MET A 57 -5.16 -0.32 -5.86
N GLY A 58 -4.33 -1.06 -6.60
CA GLY A 58 -3.07 -0.55 -7.14
C GLY A 58 -3.25 0.57 -8.16
N LEU A 59 -4.42 0.68 -8.80
CA LEU A 59 -4.76 1.81 -9.67
C LEU A 59 -4.97 3.11 -8.88
N VAL A 60 -5.31 3.01 -7.59
CA VAL A 60 -5.47 4.15 -6.67
C VAL A 60 -4.18 4.43 -5.92
N ILE A 61 -3.57 3.39 -5.34
CA ILE A 61 -2.35 3.52 -4.54
C ILE A 61 -1.14 3.83 -5.41
N GLY A 62 -1.06 3.30 -6.64
CA GLY A 62 0.06 3.51 -7.56
C GLY A 62 0.31 4.98 -7.89
N PRO A 63 -0.70 5.74 -8.35
CA PRO A 63 -0.56 7.18 -8.57
C PRO A 63 -0.23 7.94 -7.28
N MET A 64 -0.87 7.57 -6.16
CA MET A 64 -0.59 8.20 -4.87
C MET A 64 0.88 8.03 -4.46
N CYS A 65 1.42 6.82 -4.56
CA CYS A 65 2.83 6.54 -4.30
C CYS A 65 3.73 7.31 -5.26
N HIS A 66 3.41 7.35 -6.56
CA HIS A 66 4.18 8.10 -7.55
C HIS A 66 4.27 9.59 -7.18
N PHE A 67 3.16 10.23 -6.83
CA PHE A 67 3.17 11.64 -6.44
C PHE A 67 3.85 11.87 -5.09
N TRP A 68 3.68 10.96 -4.13
CA TRP A 68 4.35 11.03 -2.83
C TRP A 68 5.88 10.98 -2.95
N TYR A 69 6.40 10.00 -3.69
CA TYR A 69 7.86 9.88 -3.88
C TYR A 69 8.43 11.06 -4.66
N ARG A 70 7.70 11.57 -5.66
CA ARG A 70 8.12 12.80 -6.35
C ARG A 70 8.14 14.03 -5.44
N TRP A 71 7.16 14.13 -4.53
CA TRP A 71 7.16 15.20 -3.54
C TRP A 71 8.32 15.06 -2.55
N LEU A 72 8.62 13.84 -2.09
CA LEU A 72 9.77 13.56 -1.23
C LEU A 72 11.10 13.90 -1.92
N GLU A 73 11.26 13.54 -3.19
CA GLU A 73 12.46 13.88 -3.96
C GLU A 73 12.67 15.39 -4.09
N LYS A 74 11.59 16.15 -4.32
CA LYS A 74 11.66 17.62 -4.41
C LYS A 74 11.91 18.30 -3.06
N THR A 75 11.43 17.71 -1.97
CA THR A 75 11.54 18.32 -0.63
C THR A 75 12.85 17.94 0.06
N MET A 76 13.37 16.73 -0.18
CA MET A 76 14.51 16.15 0.55
C MET A 76 15.81 16.18 -0.28
N ILE A 77 16.18 17.34 -0.82
CA ILE A 77 17.36 17.50 -1.69
C ILE A 77 18.65 17.84 -0.90
N ARG A 78 18.52 18.36 0.33
CA ARG A 78 19.64 18.91 1.10
C ARG A 78 20.05 18.01 2.25
N GLY A 79 21.30 17.55 2.22
CA GLY A 79 21.94 16.79 3.30
C GLY A 79 22.85 15.69 2.80
N THR A 80 23.45 14.94 3.72
CA THR A 80 24.15 13.70 3.38
C THR A 80 23.14 12.63 2.97
N LYS A 81 23.59 11.60 2.22
CA LYS A 81 22.73 10.47 1.82
C LYS A 81 22.01 9.84 3.01
N ALA A 82 22.70 9.66 4.13
CA ALA A 82 22.13 9.12 5.37
C ALA A 82 21.01 10.01 5.94
N THR A 83 21.21 11.34 5.98
CA THR A 83 20.19 12.29 6.46
C THR A 83 18.96 12.31 5.55
N ILE A 84 19.15 12.20 4.22
CA ILE A 84 18.05 12.14 3.27
C ILE A 84 17.24 10.86 3.47
N ILE A 85 17.90 9.71 3.59
CA ILE A 85 17.23 8.41 3.80
C ILE A 85 16.45 8.41 5.11
N SER A 86 17.05 8.84 6.21
CA SER A 86 16.39 8.88 7.52
C SER A 86 15.16 9.80 7.52
N LYS A 87 15.24 10.98 6.88
CA LYS A 87 14.07 11.85 6.72
C LYS A 87 12.98 11.22 5.86
N LYS A 88 13.33 10.57 4.75
CA LYS A 88 12.36 9.86 3.90
C LYS A 88 11.64 8.77 4.68
N ILE A 89 12.36 7.95 5.43
CA ILE A 89 11.78 6.91 6.29
C ILE A 89 10.83 7.53 7.32
N ALA A 90 11.23 8.62 7.99
CA ALA A 90 10.37 9.30 8.95
C ALA A 90 9.07 9.81 8.30
N CYS A 91 9.14 10.40 7.11
CA CYS A 91 7.96 10.83 6.36
C CYS A 91 7.09 9.64 5.93
N ASP A 92 7.69 8.55 5.47
CA ASP A 92 6.95 7.34 5.05
C ASP A 92 6.20 6.72 6.23
N ILE A 93 6.78 6.70 7.44
CA ILE A 93 6.09 6.23 8.66
C ILE A 93 4.85 7.08 8.94
N VAL A 94 4.94 8.40 8.79
CA VAL A 94 3.81 9.32 9.02
C VAL A 94 2.74 9.18 7.93
N ALA A 95 3.14 8.94 6.69
CA ALA A 95 2.21 8.77 5.57
C ALA A 95 1.54 7.40 5.55
N SER A 96 2.21 6.35 6.03
CA SER A 96 1.74 4.96 5.96
C SER A 96 0.31 4.75 6.51
N PRO A 97 -0.11 5.34 7.66
CA PRO A 97 -1.48 5.24 8.15
C PRO A 97 -2.52 5.81 7.17
N VAL A 98 -2.17 6.90 6.46
CA VAL A 98 -3.05 7.52 5.48
C VAL A 98 -3.23 6.59 4.29
N PHE A 99 -2.13 6.09 3.73
CA PHE A 99 -2.17 5.13 2.62
C PHE A 99 -2.89 3.84 3.01
N GLY A 100 -2.63 3.31 4.21
CA GLY A 100 -3.31 2.14 4.74
C GLY A 100 -4.82 2.36 4.92
N SER A 101 -5.24 3.53 5.41
CA SER A 101 -6.66 3.85 5.55
C SER A 101 -7.39 3.91 4.20
N ILE A 102 -6.74 4.44 3.16
CA ILE A 102 -7.28 4.49 1.79
C ILE A 102 -7.36 3.08 1.20
N LEU A 103 -6.32 2.27 1.40
CA LEU A 103 -6.33 0.89 0.95
C LEU A 103 -7.50 0.11 1.57
N ILE A 104 -7.66 0.20 2.89
CA ILE A 104 -8.68 -0.57 3.61
C ILE A 104 -10.08 -0.05 3.34
N SER A 105 -10.27 1.27 3.26
CA SER A 105 -11.58 1.82 2.90
C SER A 105 -11.98 1.47 1.47
N GLY A 106 -11.03 1.51 0.52
CA GLY A 106 -11.29 1.10 -0.85
C GLY A 106 -11.57 -0.40 -0.99
N LEU A 107 -10.87 -1.24 -0.24
CA LEU A 107 -11.18 -2.67 -0.17
C LEU A 107 -12.56 -2.92 0.42
N ALA A 108 -12.91 -2.27 1.53
CA ALA A 108 -14.24 -2.38 2.13
C ALA A 108 -15.33 -1.98 1.13
N LEU A 109 -15.14 -0.89 0.38
CA LEU A 109 -16.05 -0.49 -0.70
C LEU A 109 -16.18 -1.57 -1.78
N LEU A 110 -15.06 -2.15 -2.23
CA LEU A 110 -15.05 -3.18 -3.28
C LEU A 110 -15.68 -4.50 -2.82
N GLU A 111 -15.64 -4.80 -1.53
CA GLU A 111 -16.28 -5.96 -0.90
C GLU A 111 -17.75 -5.71 -0.54
N GLY A 112 -18.23 -4.46 -0.63
CA GLY A 112 -19.58 -4.08 -0.18
C GLY A 112 -19.71 -3.98 1.35
N ASN A 113 -18.59 -3.88 2.06
CA ASN A 113 -18.50 -3.77 3.50
C ASN A 113 -18.57 -2.30 3.97
N SER A 114 -18.90 -2.10 5.24
CA SER A 114 -18.90 -0.79 5.89
C SER A 114 -17.47 -0.23 6.00
N ILE A 115 -17.21 0.89 5.31
CA ILE A 115 -15.92 1.60 5.40
C ILE A 115 -15.62 2.00 6.84
N VAL A 116 -16.63 2.43 7.59
CA VAL A 116 -16.46 2.92 8.96
C VAL A 116 -15.94 1.80 9.85
N ASP A 117 -16.51 0.60 9.71
CA ASP A 117 -16.10 -0.56 10.49
C ASP A 117 -14.70 -1.03 10.08
N ALA A 118 -14.40 -1.04 8.78
CA ALA A 118 -13.09 -1.40 8.27
C ALA A 118 -11.98 -0.44 8.75
N ILE A 119 -12.22 0.87 8.73
CA ILE A 119 -11.27 1.86 9.27
C ILE A 119 -11.15 1.72 10.79
N ALA A 120 -12.26 1.49 11.50
CA ALA A 120 -12.23 1.29 12.94
C ALA A 120 -11.44 0.03 13.34
N GLU A 121 -11.58 -1.06 12.58
CA GLU A 121 -10.79 -2.27 12.74
C GLU A 121 -9.31 -2.02 12.43
N TYR A 122 -9.01 -1.34 11.32
CA TYR A 122 -7.64 -0.97 10.98
C TYR A 122 -6.98 -0.19 12.11
N ARG A 123 -7.65 0.84 12.62
CA ARG A 123 -7.15 1.67 13.72
C ARG A 123 -6.90 0.85 14.98
N ARG A 124 -7.80 -0.08 15.32
CA ARG A 124 -7.62 -1.01 16.45
C ARG A 124 -6.40 -1.92 16.26
N LYS A 125 -6.22 -2.50 15.06
CA LYS A 125 -5.07 -3.36 14.74
C LYS A 125 -3.75 -2.57 14.76
N PHE A 126 -3.75 -1.37 14.18
CA PHE A 126 -2.59 -0.49 14.16
C PHE A 126 -2.14 -0.11 15.57
N ILE A 127 -3.07 0.32 16.43
CA ILE A 127 -2.79 0.64 17.84
C ILE A 127 -2.31 -0.61 18.59
N ARG A 128 -2.93 -1.78 18.35
CA ARG A 128 -2.50 -3.04 18.98
C ARG A 128 -1.04 -3.35 18.66
N ILE A 129 -0.61 -3.22 17.41
CA ILE A 129 0.79 -3.46 17.04
C ILE A 129 1.72 -2.50 17.78
N PHE A 130 1.40 -1.21 17.79
CA PHE A 130 2.19 -0.21 18.51
C PHE A 130 2.27 -0.49 20.03
N VAL A 131 1.13 -0.82 20.65
CA VAL A 131 1.04 -1.08 22.09
C VAL A 131 1.75 -2.38 22.46
N VAL A 132 1.57 -3.46 21.70
CA VAL A 132 2.23 -4.75 21.98
C VAL A 132 3.75 -4.63 21.89
N TYR A 133 4.25 -3.82 20.96
CA TYR A 133 5.68 -3.54 20.84
C TYR A 133 6.23 -2.75 22.05
N TYR A 134 5.42 -1.87 22.63
CA TYR A 134 5.79 -1.08 23.81
C TYR A 134 5.56 -1.78 25.15
N ILE A 135 4.68 -2.79 25.23
CA ILE A 135 4.39 -3.52 26.48
C ILE A 135 5.33 -4.72 26.68
N ASN A 136 5.93 -5.26 25.61
CA ASN A 136 6.85 -6.40 25.70
C ASN A 136 8.33 -6.01 25.75
N PHE A 137 8.64 -4.75 26.07
CA PHE A 137 10.00 -4.25 26.30
C PHE A 137 10.00 -3.33 27.52
#